data_AF-A0A4Z2I5C1-F1
#
_entry.id   AF-A0A4Z2I5C1-F1
#
_cell.length_a   1.000
_cell.length_b   1.000
_cell.length_c   1.000
_cell.angle_alpha   90.00
_cell.angle_beta   90.00
_cell.angle_gamma   90.00
#
_symmetry.space_group_name_H-M   'P 1'
#
loop_
_entity.id
_entity.type
_entity.pdbx_description
1 polymer ?
#
loop_
_entity_poly.entity_id
_entity_poly.type
_entity_poly.pdbx_seq_one_letter_code
_entity_poly.pdbx_strand_id
1 'polypeptide(L)'
;MWHSGLRLIEALIDGSANDHFTGSMDTNVVIRHDGQIMWDSPAITKSSCRVDVSFFPFDAQQCRFTYGSWTYNGNQLDILNALESADLADLVENVEWEVLGMPAKKNVIQYGCCADPYPDVTYTLKLNRRASFYVYNLLIPSKRAMTHYSKPKGEYKVYTAQLCF
;
A
#
# COMPACT_ATOMS: atom_id res chain seq x y z
N MET A 1 9.00 27.97 10.59
CA MET A 1 9.95 27.37 9.62
C MET A 1 9.14 26.95 8.40
N TRP A 2 9.65 27.12 7.17
CA TRP A 2 8.92 26.68 5.96
C TRP A 2 8.97 25.15 5.83
N HIS A 3 7.85 24.54 5.46
CA HIS A 3 7.74 23.10 5.17
C HIS A 3 7.37 22.89 3.70
N SER A 4 7.95 21.86 3.06
CA SER A 4 7.66 21.53 1.66
C SER A 4 6.20 21.07 1.43
N GLY A 5 5.49 20.69 2.49
CA GLY A 5 4.08 20.33 2.42
C GLY A 5 3.82 19.05 1.61
N LEU A 6 4.77 18.10 1.64
CA LEU A 6 4.64 16.80 0.99
C LEU A 6 3.43 16.04 1.56
N ARG A 7 2.57 15.52 0.69
CA ARG A 7 1.34 14.78 1.06
C ARG A 7 1.20 13.51 0.22
N LEU A 8 0.53 12.52 0.80
CA LEU A 8 0.08 11.34 0.06
C LEU A 8 -1.13 11.74 -0.81
N ILE A 9 -0.98 11.66 -2.14
CA ILE A 9 -1.98 12.07 -3.13
C ILE A 9 -3.12 11.04 -3.23
N GLU A 10 -2.84 9.75 -3.01
CA GLU A 10 -3.80 8.65 -3.16
C GLU A 10 -4.73 8.41 -1.95
N ALA A 11 -4.67 9.24 -0.90
CA ALA A 11 -5.55 9.13 0.27
C ALA A 11 -7.01 9.56 0.02
N LEU A 12 -7.36 9.97 -1.21
CA LEU A 12 -8.62 10.66 -1.52
C LEU A 12 -9.76 9.79 -2.08
N ILE A 13 -9.63 8.45 -2.15
CA ILE A 13 -10.66 7.60 -2.77
C ILE A 13 -11.67 7.02 -1.76
N ASP A 14 -11.37 6.95 -0.47
CA ASP A 14 -12.43 6.72 0.53
C ASP A 14 -13.11 8.06 0.84
N GLY A 15 -14.41 8.14 0.59
CA GLY A 15 -15.27 9.34 0.73
C GLY A 15 -15.42 9.88 2.17
N SER A 16 -14.43 9.67 3.03
CA SER A 16 -14.25 10.37 4.29
C SER A 16 -13.11 11.36 4.14
N ALA A 17 -13.43 12.60 3.80
CA ALA A 17 -12.53 13.75 3.93
C ALA A 17 -12.26 14.11 5.41
N ASN A 18 -12.23 13.12 6.32
CA ASN A 18 -12.25 13.33 7.76
C ASN A 18 -11.41 12.35 8.57
N ASP A 19 -10.56 11.52 7.93
CA ASP A 19 -9.46 10.94 8.70
C ASP A 19 -8.37 12.00 8.76
N HIS A 20 -8.17 12.54 9.95
CA HIS A 20 -7.07 13.41 10.30
C HIS A 20 -5.82 12.80 9.64
N PHE A 21 -5.28 13.41 8.58
CA PHE A 21 -3.86 13.21 8.25
C PHE A 21 -3.21 13.46 9.60
N THR A 22 -2.63 12.44 10.20
CA THR A 22 -1.87 12.61 11.42
C THR A 22 -0.73 13.50 10.98
N GLY A 23 -0.93 14.81 11.17
CA GLY A 23 -0.01 15.85 10.78
C GLY A 23 1.34 15.45 11.36
N SER A 24 2.39 15.74 10.61
CA SER A 24 3.78 15.45 10.98
C SER A 24 3.91 15.54 12.51
N MET A 25 4.25 14.42 13.15
CA MET A 25 4.61 14.45 14.56
C MET A 25 5.61 15.59 14.74
N ASP A 26 5.42 16.42 15.76
CA ASP A 26 6.29 17.57 15.99
C ASP A 26 7.68 17.06 16.37
N THR A 27 8.53 16.92 15.36
CA THR A 27 9.89 16.40 15.47
C THR A 27 10.89 17.51 15.25
N ASN A 28 12.04 17.37 15.90
CA ASN A 28 13.12 18.33 15.76
C ASN A 28 13.70 18.29 14.34
N VAL A 29 14.03 19.47 13.83
CA VAL A 29 14.69 19.65 12.54
C VAL A 29 16.18 19.90 12.78
N VAL A 30 17.04 19.22 12.02
CA VAL A 30 18.49 19.42 12.10
C VAL A 30 18.92 20.41 11.01
N ILE A 31 19.55 21.51 11.43
CA ILE A 31 20.05 22.56 10.53
C ILE A 31 21.57 22.52 10.55
N ARG A 32 22.19 22.38 9.38
CA ARG A 32 23.64 22.42 9.20
C ARG A 32 24.12 23.85 8.90
N HIS A 33 25.39 24.12 9.18
CA HIS A 33 25.98 25.46 9.02
C HIS A 33 26.02 25.95 7.55
N ASP A 34 25.87 25.05 6.58
CA ASP A 34 25.83 25.34 5.15
C ASP A 34 24.39 25.59 4.64
N GLY A 35 23.42 25.66 5.55
CA GLY A 35 22.01 25.90 5.22
C GLY A 35 21.25 24.65 4.80
N GLN A 36 21.87 23.46 4.82
CA GLN A 36 21.15 22.21 4.60
C GLN A 36 20.27 21.86 5.79
N ILE A 37 19.04 21.44 5.49
CA ILE A 37 18.02 21.13 6.49
C ILE A 37 17.63 19.66 6.33
N MET A 38 17.71 18.90 7.41
CA MET A 38 17.24 17.51 7.47
C MET A 38 16.06 17.43 8.43
N TRP A 39 14.96 16.87 7.95
CA TRP A 39 13.76 16.66 8.73
C TRP A 39 13.24 15.24 8.52
N ASP A 40 13.34 14.43 9.58
CA ASP A 40 12.82 13.07 9.62
C ASP A 40 11.58 13.06 10.52
N SER A 41 10.41 12.95 9.90
CA SER A 41 9.12 12.99 10.60
C SER A 41 8.37 11.68 10.33
N PRO A 42 8.05 10.90 11.38
CA PRO A 42 7.30 9.67 11.21
C PRO A 42 5.85 10.01 10.82
N ALA A 43 5.33 9.27 9.84
CA ALA A 43 3.97 9.42 9.37
C ALA A 43 3.29 8.05 9.22
N ILE A 44 2.07 7.93 9.75
CA ILE A 44 1.21 6.78 9.48
C ILE A 44 0.37 7.13 8.25
N THR A 45 0.54 6.37 7.18
CA THR A 45 -0.19 6.60 5.93
C THR A 45 -1.15 5.47 5.63
N LYS A 46 -2.35 5.83 5.16
CA LYS A 46 -3.38 4.90 4.71
C LYS A 46 -3.59 5.12 3.21
N SER A 47 -3.58 4.03 2.45
CA SER A 47 -3.82 4.04 1.00
C SER A 47 -4.85 2.97 0.65
N SER A 48 -5.70 3.26 -0.31
CA SER A 48 -6.61 2.27 -0.89
C SER A 48 -5.98 1.69 -2.15
N CYS A 49 -5.66 0.39 -2.16
CA CYS A 49 -5.18 -0.32 -3.34
C CYS A 49 -6.16 -1.41 -3.78
N ARG A 50 -6.17 -1.72 -5.08
CA ARG A 50 -6.97 -2.83 -5.63
C ARG A 50 -6.24 -4.14 -5.36
N VAL A 51 -6.98 -5.11 -4.81
CA VAL A 51 -6.48 -6.44 -4.45
C VAL A 51 -7.10 -7.46 -5.39
N ASP A 52 -6.27 -8.32 -5.98
CA ASP A 52 -6.72 -9.45 -6.80
C ASP A 52 -6.68 -10.75 -5.98
N VAL A 53 -7.84 -11.37 -5.75
CA VAL A 53 -8.00 -12.56 -4.91
C VAL A 53 -8.19 -13.86 -5.70
N SER A 54 -7.94 -13.84 -7.02
CA SER A 54 -8.17 -14.98 -7.90
C SER A 54 -7.44 -16.26 -7.49
N PHE A 55 -6.26 -16.13 -6.86
CA PHE A 55 -5.40 -17.24 -6.44
C PHE A 55 -5.27 -17.37 -4.92
N PHE A 56 -6.23 -16.83 -4.17
CA PHE A 56 -6.20 -16.88 -2.70
C PHE A 56 -6.06 -18.33 -2.18
N PRO A 57 -5.21 -18.60 -1.17
CA PRO A 57 -4.38 -17.67 -0.39
C PRO A 57 -2.91 -17.54 -0.88
N PHE A 58 -2.62 -17.97 -2.11
CA PHE A 58 -1.28 -17.92 -2.73
C PHE A 58 -1.18 -16.72 -3.68
N ASP A 59 -1.68 -15.57 -3.23
CA ASP A 59 -1.76 -14.32 -3.97
C ASP A 59 -0.61 -13.36 -3.63
N ALA A 60 -0.19 -12.59 -4.63
CA ALA A 60 0.74 -11.48 -4.49
C ALA A 60 0.03 -10.18 -4.83
N GLN A 61 0.32 -9.12 -4.08
CA GLN A 61 -0.36 -7.83 -4.19
C GLN A 61 0.65 -6.71 -4.46
N GLN A 62 0.18 -5.67 -5.15
CA GLN A 62 0.97 -4.47 -5.42
C GLN A 62 0.14 -3.23 -5.07
N CYS A 63 0.60 -2.48 -4.07
CA CYS A 63 -0.06 -1.25 -3.62
C CYS A 63 0.85 -0.06 -3.91
N ARG A 64 0.29 0.99 -4.50
CA ARG A 64 1.02 2.19 -4.88
C ARG A 64 0.76 3.28 -3.84
N PHE A 65 1.80 4.00 -3.50
CA PHE A 65 1.78 5.14 -2.60
C PHE A 65 2.43 6.32 -3.33
N THR A 66 1.60 7.26 -3.77
CA THR A 66 2.06 8.44 -4.50
C THR A 66 2.16 9.66 -3.60
N TYR A 67 3.37 10.19 -3.43
CA TYR A 67 3.65 11.40 -2.66
C TYR A 67 4.00 12.56 -3.57
N GLY A 68 3.49 13.74 -3.26
CA GLY A 68 3.83 14.97 -3.98
C GLY A 68 3.41 16.22 -3.23
N SER A 69 3.76 17.39 -3.77
CA SER A 69 3.27 18.66 -3.25
C SER A 69 1.87 18.94 -3.74
N TRP A 70 1.00 19.37 -2.81
CA TRP A 70 -0.36 19.79 -3.17
C TRP A 70 -0.40 21.21 -3.75
N THR A 71 0.46 22.10 -3.27
CA THR A 71 0.40 23.54 -3.56
C THR A 71 1.47 24.05 -4.52
N TYR A 72 2.59 23.34 -4.64
CA TYR A 72 3.74 23.77 -5.44
C TYR A 72 3.82 22.97 -6.73
N ASN A 73 4.08 23.66 -7.84
CA ASN A 73 4.32 23.05 -9.15
C ASN A 73 5.82 22.70 -9.32
N GLY A 74 6.17 22.01 -10.41
CA GLY A 74 7.53 21.56 -10.69
C GLY A 74 8.56 22.67 -10.93
N ASN A 75 8.12 23.90 -11.17
CA ASN A 75 9.02 25.05 -11.30
C ASN A 75 9.40 25.65 -9.94
N GLN A 76 8.61 25.37 -8.89
CA GLN A 76 8.80 25.89 -7.54
C GLN A 76 9.44 24.86 -6.61
N LEU A 77 9.08 23.58 -6.78
CA LEU A 77 9.58 22.48 -5.96
C LEU A 77 9.89 21.30 -6.86
N ASP A 78 11.13 20.80 -6.78
CA ASP A 78 11.50 19.53 -7.38
C ASP A 78 11.71 18.47 -6.30
N ILE A 79 11.16 17.28 -6.53
CA ILE A 79 11.30 16.13 -5.63
C ILE A 79 12.29 15.16 -6.25
N LEU A 80 13.28 14.75 -5.47
CA LEU A 80 14.31 13.81 -5.87
C LEU A 80 14.34 12.63 -4.89
N ASN A 81 14.44 11.44 -5.46
CA ASN A 81 14.56 10.23 -4.66
C ASN A 81 16.01 10.12 -4.16
N ALA A 82 16.18 9.91 -2.86
CA ALA A 82 17.51 9.62 -2.29
C ALA A 82 18.01 8.22 -2.73
N LEU A 83 17.09 7.26 -2.88
CA LEU A 83 17.34 5.87 -3.24
C LEU A 83 16.34 5.39 -4.29
N GLU A 84 16.70 4.37 -5.06
CA GLU A 84 15.81 3.73 -6.05
C GLU A 84 14.69 2.89 -5.40
N SER A 85 14.86 2.51 -4.14
CA SER A 85 13.88 1.80 -3.32
C SER A 85 13.82 2.36 -1.92
N ALA A 86 12.70 2.17 -1.22
CA ALA A 86 12.61 2.49 0.20
C ALA A 86 13.63 1.67 1.00
N ASP A 87 14.15 2.26 2.08
CA ASP A 87 14.93 1.54 3.06
C ASP A 87 14.00 0.67 3.91
N LEU A 88 14.34 -0.62 4.02
CA LEU A 88 13.56 -1.64 4.73
C LEU A 88 14.38 -2.27 5.87
N ALA A 89 15.50 -1.66 6.27
CA ALA A 89 16.35 -2.20 7.33
C ALA A 89 15.62 -2.37 8.67
N ASP A 90 14.76 -1.41 9.03
CA ASP A 90 13.97 -1.41 10.26
C ASP A 90 12.54 -1.96 10.06
N LEU A 91 12.33 -2.76 9.00
CA LEU A 91 11.02 -3.34 8.72
C LEU A 91 10.64 -4.37 9.79
N VAL A 92 9.51 -4.15 10.45
CA VAL A 92 8.92 -5.12 11.37
C VAL A 92 8.20 -6.21 10.58
N GLU A 93 8.58 -7.47 10.81
CA GLU A 93 7.97 -8.62 10.14
C GLU A 93 6.47 -8.75 10.47
N ASN A 94 5.68 -9.08 9.45
CA ASN A 94 4.25 -9.31 9.56
C ASN A 94 3.91 -10.81 9.44
N VAL A 95 2.94 -11.27 10.22
CA VAL A 95 2.52 -12.68 10.29
C VAL A 95 1.71 -13.12 9.07
N GLU A 96 1.01 -12.18 8.43
CA GLU A 96 0.15 -12.42 7.26
C GLU A 96 0.86 -12.09 5.94
N TRP A 97 1.73 -11.06 5.95
CA TRP A 97 2.33 -10.51 4.74
C TRP A 97 3.86 -10.54 4.78
N GLU A 98 4.45 -10.93 3.68
CA GLU A 98 5.87 -10.79 3.41
C GLU A 98 6.08 -9.63 2.44
N VAL A 99 6.96 -8.69 2.80
CA VAL A 99 7.31 -7.56 1.93
C VAL A 99 8.44 -7.99 1.00
N LEU A 100 8.16 -8.04 -0.30
CA LEU A 100 9.16 -8.41 -1.31
C LEU A 100 10.04 -7.22 -1.72
N GLY A 101 9.55 -6.00 -1.51
CA GLY A 101 10.28 -4.77 -1.78
C GLY A 101 9.36 -3.59 -2.08
N MET A 102 9.96 -2.39 -2.08
CA MET A 102 9.24 -1.13 -2.29
C MET A 102 10.04 -0.19 -3.22
N PRO A 103 10.12 -0.47 -4.53
CA PRO A 103 10.76 0.42 -5.50
C PRO A 103 10.06 1.78 -5.59
N ALA A 104 10.85 2.82 -5.80
CA ALA A 104 10.43 4.20 -5.89
C ALA A 104 10.62 4.72 -7.33
N LYS A 105 9.61 5.40 -7.86
CA LYS A 105 9.67 6.01 -9.20
C LYS A 105 9.17 7.44 -9.15
N LYS A 106 10.02 8.39 -9.56
CA LYS A 106 9.61 9.77 -9.82
C LYS A 106 8.79 9.85 -11.09
N ASN A 107 7.67 10.55 -11.06
CA ASN A 107 6.97 10.96 -12.28
C ASN A 107 6.74 12.48 -12.27
N VAL A 108 6.43 13.00 -13.45
CA VAL A 108 6.12 14.41 -13.66
C VAL A 108 4.81 14.43 -14.43
N ILE A 109 3.73 14.78 -13.74
CA ILE A 109 2.36 14.67 -14.25
C ILE A 109 1.81 16.08 -14.47
N GLN A 110 1.25 16.32 -15.64
CA GLN A 110 0.48 17.53 -15.92
C GLN A 110 -1.00 17.23 -15.69
N TYR A 111 -1.59 17.83 -14.67
CA TYR A 111 -3.01 17.65 -14.36
C TYR A 111 -3.87 18.53 -15.28
N GLY A 112 -5.03 18.04 -15.71
CA GLY A 112 -5.93 18.80 -16.59
C GLY A 112 -6.47 20.11 -15.99
N CYS A 113 -6.36 20.30 -14.67
CA CYS A 113 -6.76 21.53 -13.99
C CYS A 113 -5.72 22.66 -14.10
N CYS A 114 -4.46 22.36 -14.43
CA CYS A 114 -3.37 23.33 -14.36
C CYS A 114 -2.44 23.22 -15.58
N ALA A 115 -1.87 24.35 -16.01
CA ALA A 115 -0.96 24.38 -17.15
C ALA A 115 0.44 23.82 -16.82
N ASP A 116 0.84 23.87 -15.55
CA ASP A 116 2.17 23.46 -15.13
C ASP A 116 2.24 21.97 -14.73
N PRO A 117 3.40 21.32 -14.94
CA PRO A 117 3.63 19.96 -14.46
C PRO A 117 3.90 19.92 -12.96
N TYR A 118 3.47 18.83 -12.31
CA TYR A 118 3.66 18.55 -10.90
C TYR A 118 4.53 17.28 -10.74
N PRO A 119 5.68 17.36 -10.06
CA PRO A 119 6.49 16.19 -9.77
C PRO A 119 5.90 15.41 -8.59
N ASP A 120 5.85 14.10 -8.74
CA ASP A 120 5.46 13.15 -7.72
C ASP A 120 6.43 11.98 -7.63
N VAL A 121 6.36 11.24 -6.52
CA VAL A 121 7.12 10.01 -6.32
C VAL A 121 6.15 8.91 -5.92
N THR A 122 6.07 7.88 -6.76
CA THR A 122 5.28 6.68 -6.48
C THR A 122 6.16 5.56 -5.94
N TYR A 123 5.89 5.14 -4.71
CA TYR A 123 6.43 3.90 -4.16
C TYR A 123 5.47 2.76 -4.44
N THR A 124 5.99 1.61 -4.89
CA THR A 124 5.16 0.42 -5.15
C THR A 124 5.51 -0.67 -4.15
N LEU A 125 4.67 -0.82 -3.12
CA LEU A 125 4.82 -1.88 -2.12
C LEU A 125 4.38 -3.22 -2.72
N LYS A 126 5.33 -4.15 -2.80
CA LYS A 126 5.08 -5.52 -3.28
C LYS A 126 4.94 -6.45 -2.07
N LEU A 127 3.77 -7.09 -1.95
CA LEU A 127 3.42 -7.95 -0.84
C LEU A 127 3.14 -9.36 -1.33
N ASN A 128 3.50 -10.35 -0.51
CA ASN A 128 3.18 -11.75 -0.73
C ASN A 128 2.45 -12.31 0.50
N ARG A 129 1.33 -13.00 0.30
CA ARG A 129 0.55 -13.53 1.43
C ARG A 129 1.18 -14.81 1.97
N ARG A 130 1.31 -14.89 3.30
CA ARG A 130 1.68 -16.12 4.00
C ARG A 130 0.46 -17.06 4.09
N ALA A 131 0.39 -18.01 3.15
CA ALA A 131 -0.76 -18.91 2.98
C ALA A 131 -1.03 -19.86 4.16
N SER A 132 -0.04 -20.15 5.01
CA SER A 132 -0.10 -21.24 6.00
C SER A 132 -1.35 -21.18 6.89
N PHE A 133 -1.67 -20.01 7.44
CA PHE A 133 -2.84 -19.84 8.31
C PHE A 133 -4.16 -20.19 7.60
N TYR A 134 -4.32 -19.74 6.35
CA TYR A 134 -5.51 -19.99 5.54
C TYR A 134 -5.60 -21.45 5.07
N VAL A 135 -4.46 -22.08 4.79
CA VAL A 135 -4.42 -23.50 4.43
C VAL A 135 -4.96 -24.35 5.60
N TYR A 136 -4.44 -24.15 6.81
CA TYR A 136 -4.84 -24.95 7.98
C TYR A 136 -6.27 -24.68 8.45
N ASN A 137 -6.71 -23.43 8.45
CA ASN A 137 -8.00 -23.05 9.05
C ASN A 137 -9.16 -22.98 8.03
N LEU A 138 -8.88 -22.73 6.75
CA LEU A 138 -9.93 -22.60 5.73
C LEU A 138 -9.93 -23.77 4.73
N LEU A 139 -8.78 -24.10 4.13
CA LEU A 139 -8.73 -25.09 3.05
C LEU A 139 -8.84 -26.54 3.57
N ILE A 140 -8.12 -26.91 4.63
CA ILE A 140 -8.18 -28.29 5.15
C ILE A 140 -9.58 -28.67 5.67
N PRO A 141 -10.26 -27.84 6.51
CA PRO A 141 -11.60 -28.16 6.99
C PRO A 141 -12.64 -28.22 5.87
N SER A 142 -12.58 -27.31 4.88
CA SER A 142 -13.53 -27.30 3.75
C SER A 142 -13.36 -28.52 2.85
N LYS A 143 -12.13 -28.93 2.55
CA LYS A 143 -11.85 -30.18 1.82
C LYS A 143 -12.32 -31.41 2.61
N ARG A 144 -12.03 -31.46 3.92
CA ARG A 144 -12.49 -32.56 4.79
C ARG A 144 -14.02 -32.64 4.85
N ALA A 145 -14.70 -31.52 5.08
CA ALA A 145 -16.15 -31.46 5.10
C ALA A 145 -16.76 -31.92 3.77
N MET A 146 -16.18 -31.51 2.64
CA MET A 146 -16.62 -31.96 1.31
C MET A 146 -16.44 -33.46 1.10
N THR A 147 -15.30 -34.04 1.51
CA THR A 147 -15.08 -35.50 1.43
C THR A 147 -15.98 -36.32 2.35
N HIS A 148 -16.38 -35.75 3.50
CA HIS A 148 -17.36 -36.37 4.40
C HIS A 148 -18.78 -36.27 3.83
N TYR A 149 -19.14 -35.15 3.21
CA TYR A 149 -20.43 -34.96 2.54
C TYR A 149 -20.57 -35.84 1.29
N SER A 150 -19.47 -36.13 0.58
CA SER A 150 -19.47 -37.00 -0.61
C SER A 150 -19.46 -38.50 -0.30
N LYS A 151 -19.43 -38.94 0.98
CA LYS A 151 -19.68 -40.35 1.32
C LYS A 151 -21.18 -40.62 1.33
N PRO A 152 -21.72 -41.49 0.46
CA PRO A 152 -23.16 -41.63 0.29
C PRO A 152 -23.76 -42.40 1.48
N LYS A 153 -24.65 -41.75 2.23
CA LYS A 153 -25.89 -42.45 2.63
C LYS A 153 -26.83 -42.26 1.45
N GLY A 154 -27.19 -43.37 0.81
CA GLY A 154 -27.97 -43.37 -0.42
C GLY A 154 -29.25 -42.55 -0.26
N GLU A 155 -29.32 -41.44 -0.97
CA GLU A 155 -30.51 -40.84 -1.56
C GLU A 155 -30.08 -39.60 -2.35
N TYR A 156 -30.50 -39.55 -3.61
CA TYR A 156 -30.14 -38.55 -4.60
C TYR A 156 -30.47 -37.13 -4.15
N LYS A 157 -29.47 -36.26 -4.04
CA LYS A 157 -29.66 -34.81 -4.18
C LYS A 157 -28.49 -34.19 -4.93
N VAL A 158 -28.70 -33.95 -6.22
CA VAL A 158 -27.86 -33.05 -7.02
C VAL A 158 -28.17 -31.64 -6.53
N TYR A 159 -27.33 -31.10 -5.66
CA TYR A 159 -27.27 -29.66 -5.45
C TYR A 159 -25.94 -29.19 -5.99
N THR A 160 -26.01 -28.42 -7.06
CA THR A 160 -24.93 -27.67 -7.66
C THR A 160 -24.19 -26.92 -6.56
N ALA A 161 -23.00 -27.40 -6.18
CA ALA A 161 -22.07 -26.63 -5.37
C ALA A 161 -21.51 -25.53 -6.27
N GLN A 162 -22.27 -24.46 -6.41
CA GLN A 162 -21.78 -23.21 -6.97
C GLN A 162 -20.79 -22.63 -5.96
N LEU A 163 -19.56 -23.14 -6.01
CA LEU A 163 -18.40 -22.47 -5.47
C LEU A 163 -18.14 -21.28 -6.38
N CYS A 164 -18.81 -20.16 -6.13
CA CYS A 164 -18.30 -18.86 -6.53
C CYS A 164 -17.11 -18.55 -5.61
N PHE A 165 -15.90 -18.62 -6.17
CA PHE A 165 -14.85 -17.67 -5.85
C PHE A 165 -14.88 -16.59 -6.93
#